data_AF-A0A954TM44-F1
#
_entry.id   AF-A0A954TM44-F1
#
_cell.length_a   1.000
_cell.length_b   1.000
_cell.length_c   1.000
_cell.angle_alpha   90.00
_cell.angle_beta   90.00
_cell.angle_gamma   90.00
#
_symmetry.space_group_name_H-M   'P 1'
#
loop_
_entity.id
_entity.type
_entity.pdbx_description
1 polymer ?
#
loop_
_entity_poly.entity_id
_entity_poly.type
_entity_poly.pdbx_seq_one_letter_code
_entity_poly.pdbx_strand_id
1 'polypeptide(L)'
;MDERSGDENQELREDLVQVLGYLNFSSGKIDPQTLAALNRVYARAVPASPFEGMPAWLQIQQWLQDELARLAESNAAFSDCEQAAALLELLWLNFLPAYLDFHRDLLFHQEPEAIFNGFFLGRAMEAVLAQGGPWSETQRIVPAAIQLLNDFVGHRPVAVLEGRRLEPYAHEWLRPLPIYVAGIGATAGLYEEVVVECMQILQDTDPDILRRASFDLDLLEELAMDPRAYDFDHPVNQRPNYHFGQWDPHRIDNAGNYRRFVVQQVTLDALLARVQEASDLPRAELLTEAAAVLAGTILMASGICGAGPGAFSSTVTLASLLGPIAAYRDEFYEQFLDRLQGSHRARLLEEQKVRRQPLGGARQHLNTHLAKLRASQLEHVQLARLFARMGNAAAAKEQSDIVPVPSARIVSRIDCLITAGDHFLQVGKLDEAAAISPQVIDLVHRGIEYGAIVYPWNILGFAGNFSRFEGPDSSVHDHRVEDLVQLMEFVFALQSRIWREASAAGRRDLCTSIEGQLRSAAEWWRQFAAHEVGDVEATDPLETVESAVLVAKALELWQAGGAAAGDIRFWAPHAELFDSPKAYALVVESLLERDDFVASMALLVHWLGQASRVGLQ
;
A
#
# COMPACT_ATOMS: atom_id res chain seq x y z
N MET A 1 8.55 19.03 -45.80
CA MET A 1 7.94 18.02 -44.91
C MET A 1 8.88 16.82 -44.78
N ASP A 2 9.54 16.37 -45.86
CA ASP A 2 10.54 15.29 -45.84
C ASP A 2 11.83 15.55 -45.03
N GLU A 3 12.32 16.80 -44.95
CA GLU A 3 13.55 17.10 -44.18
C GLU A 3 13.34 16.99 -42.66
N ARG A 4 12.16 17.40 -42.13
CA ARG A 4 11.85 17.28 -40.70
C ARG A 4 11.70 15.81 -40.26
N SER A 5 11.06 14.99 -41.08
CA SER A 5 10.95 13.55 -40.80
C SER A 5 12.30 12.81 -40.91
N GLY A 6 13.26 13.34 -41.68
CA GLY A 6 14.62 12.80 -41.76
C GLY A 6 15.43 13.09 -40.50
N ASP A 7 15.33 14.33 -40.00
CA ASP A 7 16.04 14.82 -38.81
C ASP A 7 15.52 14.14 -37.52
N GLU A 8 14.21 14.05 -37.36
CA GLU A 8 13.56 13.38 -36.21
C GLU A 8 13.94 11.88 -36.11
N ASN A 9 14.08 11.21 -37.25
CA ASN A 9 14.54 9.82 -37.30
C ASN A 9 16.04 9.67 -37.01
N GLN A 10 16.84 10.69 -37.32
CA GLN A 10 18.27 10.69 -37.01
C GLN A 10 18.49 10.89 -35.50
N GLU A 11 17.82 11.86 -34.89
CA GLU A 11 17.90 12.10 -33.45
C GLU A 11 17.43 10.89 -32.63
N LEU A 12 16.38 10.18 -33.07
CA LEU A 12 15.95 8.92 -32.43
C LEU A 12 17.05 7.87 -32.47
N ARG A 13 17.75 7.72 -33.58
CA ARG A 13 18.87 6.78 -33.68
C ARG A 13 20.00 7.16 -32.74
N GLU A 14 20.36 8.44 -32.66
CA GLU A 14 21.41 8.92 -31.75
C GLU A 14 21.06 8.63 -30.29
N ASP A 15 19.80 8.86 -29.89
CA ASP A 15 19.32 8.53 -28.55
C ASP A 15 19.34 7.02 -28.26
N LEU A 16 18.92 6.18 -29.22
CA LEU A 16 18.97 4.72 -29.10
C LEU A 16 20.41 4.21 -28.97
N VAL A 17 21.34 4.76 -29.77
CA VAL A 17 22.77 4.44 -29.69
C VAL A 17 23.34 4.79 -28.31
N GLN A 18 22.97 5.94 -27.74
CA GLN A 18 23.39 6.34 -26.40
C GLN A 18 22.91 5.34 -25.34
N VAL A 19 21.63 4.94 -25.38
CA VAL A 19 21.06 3.97 -24.44
C VAL A 19 21.70 2.59 -24.59
N LEU A 20 21.87 2.12 -25.83
CA LEU A 20 22.53 0.83 -26.10
C LEU A 20 24.01 0.84 -25.70
N GLY A 21 24.71 1.96 -25.87
CA GLY A 21 26.08 2.13 -25.42
C GLY A 21 26.18 2.01 -23.89
N TYR A 22 25.24 2.61 -23.16
CA TYR A 22 25.14 2.43 -21.71
C TYR A 22 24.90 0.97 -21.33
N LEU A 23 23.91 0.30 -21.94
CA LEU A 23 23.61 -1.10 -21.65
C LEU A 23 24.80 -2.02 -21.96
N ASN A 24 25.55 -1.76 -23.03
CA ASN A 24 26.63 -2.66 -23.46
C ASN A 24 27.95 -2.45 -22.72
N PHE A 25 28.29 -1.20 -22.37
CA PHE A 25 29.63 -0.85 -21.88
C PHE A 25 29.65 -0.36 -20.42
N SER A 26 28.50 -0.05 -19.83
CA SER A 26 28.41 0.34 -18.42
C SER A 26 28.32 -0.87 -17.50
N SER A 27 28.71 -0.69 -16.25
CA SER A 27 28.54 -1.65 -15.17
C SER A 27 27.68 -1.10 -14.02
N GLY A 28 26.95 0.00 -14.22
CA GLY A 28 26.25 0.64 -13.11
C GLY A 28 25.66 2.01 -13.41
N LYS A 29 25.84 2.95 -12.47
CA LYS A 29 25.08 4.20 -12.32
C LYS A 29 24.79 4.90 -13.66
N ILE A 30 23.52 5.17 -13.92
CA ILE A 30 23.10 5.86 -15.14
C ILE A 30 23.51 7.34 -15.08
N ASP A 31 24.14 7.82 -16.15
CA ASP A 31 24.49 9.23 -16.26
C ASP A 31 23.29 10.07 -16.76
N PRO A 32 23.24 11.38 -16.44
CA PRO A 32 22.10 12.22 -16.83
C PRO A 32 21.87 12.31 -18.34
N GLN A 33 22.90 12.21 -19.18
CA GLN A 33 22.77 12.28 -20.63
C GLN A 33 22.04 11.05 -21.17
N THR A 34 22.40 9.86 -20.69
CA THR A 34 21.73 8.61 -21.05
C THR A 34 20.28 8.59 -20.54
N LEU A 35 20.02 9.00 -19.30
CA LEU A 35 18.67 9.07 -18.77
C LEU A 35 17.79 10.07 -19.55
N ALA A 36 18.36 11.21 -19.97
CA ALA A 36 17.67 12.18 -20.82
C ALA A 36 17.37 11.62 -22.22
N ALA A 37 18.30 10.89 -22.83
CA ALA A 37 18.09 10.20 -24.11
C ALA A 37 16.96 9.18 -24.01
N LEU A 38 16.93 8.36 -22.95
CA LEU A 38 15.85 7.40 -22.72
C LEU A 38 14.49 8.10 -22.53
N ASN A 39 14.45 9.23 -21.82
CA ASN A 39 13.22 10.00 -21.66
C ASN A 39 12.70 10.57 -22.99
N ARG A 40 13.59 11.02 -23.89
CA ARG A 40 13.21 11.43 -25.26
C ARG A 40 12.72 10.26 -26.12
N VAL A 41 13.37 9.11 -26.01
CA VAL A 41 12.92 7.87 -26.67
C VAL A 41 11.52 7.50 -26.18
N TYR A 42 11.28 7.58 -24.88
CA TYR A 42 9.96 7.35 -24.29
C TYR A 42 8.92 8.37 -24.77
N ALA A 43 9.25 9.66 -24.80
CA ALA A 43 8.37 10.71 -25.30
C ALA A 43 7.96 10.50 -26.77
N ARG A 44 8.82 9.89 -27.59
CA ARG A 44 8.49 9.52 -28.99
C ARG A 44 7.63 8.27 -29.09
N ALA A 45 7.71 7.37 -28.11
CA ALA A 45 6.92 6.14 -28.06
C ALA A 45 5.51 6.37 -27.50
N VAL A 46 5.34 7.38 -26.64
CA VAL A 46 4.02 7.79 -26.15
C VAL A 46 3.33 8.68 -27.19
N PRO A 47 2.09 8.37 -27.62
CA PRO A 47 1.31 9.25 -28.49
C PRO A 47 0.70 10.40 -27.65
N ALA A 48 -0.63 10.54 -27.61
CA ALA A 48 -1.29 11.56 -26.79
C ALA A 48 -1.39 11.15 -25.30
N SER A 49 -1.45 9.85 -25.02
CA SER A 49 -1.59 9.28 -23.68
C SER A 49 -0.80 7.98 -23.58
N PRO A 50 -0.22 7.63 -22.42
CA PRO A 50 0.45 6.34 -22.22
C PRO A 50 -0.45 5.12 -22.47
N PHE A 51 -1.77 5.29 -22.40
CA PHE A 51 -2.77 4.23 -22.58
C PHE A 51 -3.28 4.07 -24.02
N GLU A 52 -2.80 4.90 -24.94
CA GLU A 52 -3.23 4.85 -26.33
C GLU A 52 -2.16 4.17 -27.21
N GLY A 53 -2.60 3.31 -28.13
CA GLY A 53 -1.71 2.65 -29.09
C GLY A 53 -0.94 1.46 -28.51
N MET A 54 0.25 1.22 -29.05
CA MET A 54 1.13 0.16 -28.55
C MET A 54 1.80 0.65 -27.25
N PRO A 55 1.89 -0.19 -26.19
CA PRO A 55 2.55 0.22 -24.95
C PRO A 55 3.97 0.71 -25.22
N ALA A 56 4.26 1.94 -24.76
CA ALA A 56 5.51 2.63 -25.08
C ALA A 56 6.75 1.79 -24.72
N TRP A 57 6.74 1.16 -23.54
CA TRP A 57 7.85 0.30 -23.10
C TRP A 57 8.09 -0.90 -24.04
N LEU A 58 7.05 -1.50 -24.64
CA LEU A 58 7.21 -2.57 -25.65
C LEU A 58 7.73 -2.03 -26.99
N GLN A 59 7.27 -0.84 -27.40
CA GLN A 59 7.77 -0.20 -28.61
C GLN A 59 9.26 0.14 -28.49
N ILE A 60 9.68 0.64 -27.32
CA ILE A 60 11.08 0.94 -27.01
C ILE A 60 11.93 -0.34 -27.04
N GLN A 61 11.41 -1.46 -26.53
CA GLN A 61 12.10 -2.76 -26.61
C GLN A 61 12.43 -3.10 -28.06
N GLN A 62 11.43 -3.00 -28.94
CA GLN A 62 11.59 -3.31 -30.35
C GLN A 62 12.61 -2.39 -31.00
N TRP A 63 12.52 -1.07 -30.76
CA TRP A 63 13.48 -0.10 -31.30
C TRP A 63 14.92 -0.36 -30.84
N LEU A 64 15.13 -0.69 -29.57
CA LEU A 64 16.44 -1.02 -29.05
C LEU A 64 16.98 -2.32 -29.64
N GLN A 65 16.14 -3.34 -29.84
CA GLN A 65 16.54 -4.61 -30.46
C GLN A 65 16.93 -4.44 -31.93
N ASP A 66 16.10 -3.73 -32.71
CA ASP A 66 16.35 -3.47 -34.13
C ASP A 66 17.64 -2.65 -34.32
N GLU A 67 17.82 -1.62 -33.50
CA GLU A 67 19.01 -0.77 -33.57
C GLU A 67 20.27 -1.50 -33.09
N LEU A 68 20.18 -2.38 -32.07
CA LEU A 68 21.31 -3.20 -31.63
C LEU A 68 21.78 -4.15 -32.74
N ALA A 69 20.85 -4.82 -33.42
CA ALA A 69 21.17 -5.70 -34.55
C ALA A 69 21.88 -4.91 -35.67
N ARG A 70 21.37 -3.70 -35.99
CA ARG A 70 21.99 -2.81 -36.97
C ARG A 70 23.40 -2.37 -36.55
N LEU A 71 23.61 -2.04 -35.29
CA LEU A 71 24.91 -1.62 -34.76
C LEU A 71 25.92 -2.75 -34.75
N ALA A 72 25.51 -3.99 -34.44
CA ALA A 72 26.38 -5.16 -34.50
C ALA A 72 26.96 -5.38 -35.91
N GLU A 73 26.19 -5.09 -36.96
CA GLU A 73 26.66 -5.19 -38.36
C GLU A 73 27.49 -3.99 -38.83
N SER A 74 27.16 -2.78 -38.36
CA SER A 74 27.66 -1.52 -38.94
C SER A 74 28.71 -0.78 -38.10
N ASN A 75 28.85 -1.11 -36.82
CA ASN A 75 29.75 -0.42 -35.89
C ASN A 75 30.64 -1.42 -35.14
N ALA A 76 31.96 -1.34 -35.39
CA ALA A 76 32.94 -2.22 -34.77
C ALA A 76 32.93 -2.20 -33.23
N ALA A 77 32.52 -1.09 -32.60
CA ALA A 77 32.39 -1.00 -31.15
C ALA A 77 31.31 -1.94 -30.59
N PHE A 78 30.28 -2.24 -31.38
CA PHE A 78 29.18 -3.15 -31.02
C PHE A 78 29.37 -4.56 -31.59
N SER A 79 30.58 -4.92 -32.01
CA SER A 79 30.88 -6.28 -32.47
C SER A 79 30.68 -7.35 -31.39
N ASP A 80 30.91 -6.98 -30.12
CA ASP A 80 30.46 -7.73 -28.95
C ASP A 80 29.30 -6.97 -28.31
N CYS A 81 28.08 -7.47 -28.52
CA CYS A 81 26.86 -6.93 -27.98
C CYS A 81 26.13 -7.90 -27.04
N GLU A 82 26.83 -8.93 -26.55
CA GLU A 82 26.24 -9.99 -25.74
C GLU A 82 25.61 -9.43 -24.46
N GLN A 83 26.27 -8.46 -23.82
CA GLN A 83 25.77 -7.81 -22.61
C GLN A 83 24.46 -7.05 -22.89
N ALA A 84 24.45 -6.16 -23.89
CA ALA A 84 23.24 -5.40 -24.21
C ALA A 84 22.07 -6.33 -24.60
N ALA A 85 22.32 -7.35 -25.42
CA ALA A 85 21.29 -8.31 -25.81
C ALA A 85 20.71 -9.06 -24.60
N ALA A 86 21.57 -9.56 -23.71
CA ALA A 86 21.13 -10.26 -22.50
C ALA A 86 20.35 -9.34 -21.55
N LEU A 87 20.77 -8.08 -21.39
CA LEU A 87 20.08 -7.12 -20.52
C LEU A 87 18.71 -6.69 -21.08
N LEU A 88 18.58 -6.52 -22.40
CA LEU A 88 17.29 -6.23 -23.02
C LEU A 88 16.30 -7.39 -22.80
N GLU A 89 16.76 -8.63 -22.93
CA GLU A 89 15.95 -9.81 -22.64
C GLU A 89 15.57 -9.87 -21.16
N LEU A 90 16.57 -9.76 -20.27
CA LEU A 90 16.39 -9.86 -18.83
C LEU A 90 15.47 -8.77 -18.27
N LEU A 91 15.60 -7.53 -18.74
CA LEU A 91 14.78 -6.42 -18.27
C LEU A 91 13.31 -6.62 -18.68
N TRP A 92 13.05 -6.82 -19.97
CA TRP A 92 11.68 -6.85 -20.49
C TRP A 92 10.96 -8.18 -20.25
N LEU A 93 11.64 -9.32 -20.37
CA LEU A 93 11.00 -10.64 -20.25
C LEU A 93 10.98 -11.17 -18.82
N ASN A 94 11.87 -10.72 -17.94
CA ASN A 94 11.96 -11.23 -16.57
C ASN A 94 11.72 -10.17 -15.51
N PHE A 95 12.46 -9.05 -15.55
CA PHE A 95 12.42 -8.06 -14.49
C PHE A 95 11.08 -7.30 -14.44
N LEU A 96 10.62 -6.70 -15.54
CA LEU A 96 9.37 -5.91 -15.54
C LEU A 96 8.15 -6.75 -15.13
N PRO A 97 7.94 -7.98 -15.66
CA PRO A 97 6.85 -8.85 -15.19
C PRO A 97 7.00 -9.25 -13.72
N ALA A 98 8.22 -9.57 -13.26
CA ALA A 98 8.46 -9.93 -11.86
C ALA A 98 8.25 -8.75 -10.90
N TYR A 99 8.53 -7.51 -11.33
CA TYR A 99 8.24 -6.31 -10.56
C TYR A 99 6.73 -6.15 -10.35
N LEU A 100 5.92 -6.36 -11.40
CA LEU A 100 4.46 -6.32 -11.30
C LEU A 100 3.91 -7.46 -10.41
N ASP A 101 4.45 -8.67 -10.51
CA ASP A 101 4.02 -9.78 -9.64
C ASP A 101 4.42 -9.56 -8.18
N PHE A 102 5.63 -9.04 -7.93
CA PHE A 102 6.09 -8.68 -6.58
C PHE A 102 5.19 -7.62 -5.93
N HIS A 103 4.67 -6.69 -6.73
CA HIS A 103 3.81 -5.59 -6.29
C HIS A 103 2.32 -5.80 -6.59
N ARG A 104 1.90 -7.03 -6.91
CA ARG A 104 0.55 -7.32 -7.43
C ARG A 104 -0.58 -6.86 -6.52
N ASP A 105 -0.37 -6.83 -5.22
CA ASP A 105 -1.36 -6.31 -4.27
C ASP A 105 -1.32 -4.79 -4.20
N LEU A 106 -0.15 -4.19 -3.97
CA LEU A 106 0.03 -2.75 -3.83
C LEU A 106 -0.37 -1.97 -5.08
N LEU A 107 0.00 -2.49 -6.26
CA LEU A 107 -0.16 -1.84 -7.55
C LEU A 107 -1.24 -2.51 -8.42
N PHE A 108 -2.15 -3.29 -7.83
CA PHE A 108 -3.23 -3.97 -8.55
C PHE A 108 -4.04 -3.06 -9.49
N HIS A 109 -4.25 -1.81 -9.08
CA HIS A 109 -5.06 -0.82 -9.79
C HIS A 109 -4.28 -0.07 -10.88
N GLN A 110 -2.97 -0.32 -10.99
CA GLN A 110 -2.09 0.35 -11.93
C GLN A 110 -1.95 -0.49 -13.20
N GLU A 111 -2.17 0.15 -14.34
CA GLU A 111 -1.79 -0.43 -15.62
C GLU A 111 -0.26 -0.34 -15.80
N PRO A 112 0.39 -1.34 -16.42
CA PRO A 112 1.84 -1.31 -16.66
C PRO A 112 2.32 -0.04 -17.37
N GLU A 113 1.51 0.50 -18.29
CA GLU A 113 1.75 1.72 -19.05
C GLU A 113 1.84 2.98 -18.16
N ALA A 114 1.15 2.99 -17.01
CA ALA A 114 1.26 4.08 -16.04
C ALA A 114 2.54 3.99 -15.20
N ILE A 115 3.07 2.77 -14.99
CA ILE A 115 4.24 2.51 -14.15
C ILE A 115 5.54 2.72 -14.96
N PHE A 116 5.61 2.14 -16.16
CA PHE A 116 6.85 2.01 -16.93
C PHE A 116 7.17 3.26 -17.77
N ASN A 117 7.26 4.42 -17.11
CA ASN A 117 7.67 5.66 -17.74
C ASN A 117 9.18 5.68 -18.07
N GLY A 118 9.62 6.67 -18.86
CA GLY A 118 11.00 6.77 -19.32
C GLY A 118 12.05 6.79 -18.19
N PHE A 119 11.76 7.48 -17.09
CA PHE A 119 12.66 7.51 -15.94
C PHE A 119 12.63 6.22 -15.12
N PHE A 120 11.47 5.57 -14.96
CA PHE A 120 11.35 4.28 -14.31
C PHE A 120 12.16 3.22 -15.07
N LEU A 121 12.04 3.17 -16.40
CA LEU A 121 12.84 2.28 -17.24
C LEU A 121 14.34 2.52 -17.03
N GLY A 122 14.78 3.77 -16.95
CA GLY A 122 16.19 4.09 -16.67
C GLY A 122 16.66 3.59 -15.30
N ARG A 123 15.83 3.72 -14.26
CA ARG A 123 16.11 3.19 -12.92
C ARG A 123 16.10 1.67 -12.88
N ALA A 124 15.22 1.03 -13.64
CA ALA A 124 15.15 -0.42 -13.76
C ALA A 124 16.40 -0.97 -14.48
N MET A 125 16.84 -0.33 -15.58
CA MET A 125 18.10 -0.65 -16.25
C MET A 125 19.29 -0.53 -15.29
N GLU A 126 19.37 0.58 -14.55
CA GLU A 126 20.41 0.80 -13.54
C GLU A 126 20.42 -0.30 -12.46
N ALA A 127 19.25 -0.70 -11.95
CA ALA A 127 19.12 -1.72 -10.92
C ALA A 127 19.53 -3.12 -11.40
N VAL A 128 19.18 -3.49 -12.63
CA VAL A 128 19.56 -4.77 -13.25
C VAL A 128 21.06 -4.80 -13.57
N LEU A 129 21.60 -3.74 -14.18
CA LEU A 129 23.03 -3.61 -14.49
C LEU A 129 23.90 -3.69 -13.24
N ALA A 130 23.46 -3.08 -12.14
CA ALA A 130 24.20 -3.08 -10.87
C ALA A 130 24.39 -4.49 -10.26
N GLN A 131 23.61 -5.49 -10.68
CA GLN A 131 23.76 -6.87 -10.18
C GLN A 131 24.95 -7.60 -10.79
N GLY A 132 25.48 -7.13 -11.92
CA GLY A 132 26.59 -7.73 -12.64
C GLY A 132 26.30 -9.11 -13.25
N GLY A 133 27.12 -9.48 -14.24
CA GLY A 133 27.08 -10.80 -14.86
C GLY A 133 27.52 -11.93 -13.90
N PRO A 134 27.31 -13.21 -14.27
CA PRO A 134 26.77 -13.69 -15.55
C PRO A 134 25.28 -13.37 -15.74
N TRP A 135 24.92 -12.81 -16.90
CA TRP A 135 23.56 -12.32 -17.18
C TRP A 135 22.49 -13.43 -17.32
N SER A 136 22.92 -14.69 -17.43
CA SER A 136 22.04 -15.87 -17.43
C SER A 136 21.45 -16.21 -16.05
N GLU A 137 21.94 -15.60 -14.97
CA GLU A 137 21.52 -15.89 -13.59
C GLU A 137 20.27 -15.11 -13.18
N THR A 138 19.18 -15.24 -13.96
CA THR A 138 17.92 -14.52 -13.76
C THR A 138 17.37 -14.64 -12.33
N GLN A 139 17.45 -15.83 -11.72
CA GLN A 139 16.97 -16.08 -10.36
C GLN A 139 17.75 -15.32 -9.28
N ARG A 140 19.00 -14.95 -9.55
CA ARG A 140 19.79 -14.08 -8.66
C ARG A 140 19.53 -12.61 -8.96
N ILE A 141 19.57 -12.24 -10.24
CA ILE A 141 19.56 -10.84 -10.67
C ILE A 141 18.20 -10.19 -10.41
N VAL A 142 17.09 -10.84 -10.78
CA VAL A 142 15.76 -10.21 -10.73
C VAL A 142 15.34 -9.87 -9.29
N PRO A 143 15.38 -10.79 -8.31
CA PRO A 143 15.01 -10.45 -6.93
C PRO A 143 15.92 -9.38 -6.31
N ALA A 144 17.24 -9.45 -6.57
CA ALA A 144 18.19 -8.48 -6.04
C ALA A 144 18.02 -7.09 -6.67
N ALA A 145 17.69 -7.03 -7.95
CA ALA A 145 17.35 -5.77 -8.63
C ALA A 145 16.05 -5.17 -8.10
N ILE A 146 15.01 -5.98 -7.83
CA ILE A 146 13.76 -5.49 -7.21
C ILE A 146 14.05 -4.92 -5.82
N GLN A 147 14.83 -5.64 -5.00
CA GLN A 147 15.22 -5.18 -3.67
C GLN A 147 16.02 -3.86 -3.72
N LEU A 148 16.93 -3.71 -4.68
CA LEU A 148 17.69 -2.47 -4.87
C LEU A 148 16.82 -1.31 -5.36
N LEU A 149 15.86 -1.60 -6.26
CA LEU A 149 15.00 -0.60 -6.86
C LEU A 149 13.95 -0.08 -5.85
N ASN A 150 13.44 -0.97 -5.00
CA ASN A 150 12.45 -0.66 -3.96
C ASN A 150 13.09 0.10 -2.79
N ASP A 151 13.07 1.42 -2.88
CA ASP A 151 13.80 2.31 -1.97
C ASP A 151 12.92 3.33 -1.23
N PHE A 152 11.60 3.16 -1.25
CA PHE A 152 10.63 4.03 -0.60
C PHE A 152 9.50 3.26 0.09
N VAL A 153 9.19 3.63 1.33
CA VAL A 153 8.06 3.06 2.10
C VAL A 153 7.02 4.10 2.53
N GLY A 154 7.38 5.39 2.50
CA GLY A 154 6.52 6.47 3.01
C GLY A 154 6.69 6.73 4.51
N HIS A 155 5.72 7.41 5.14
CA HIS A 155 5.75 7.63 6.59
C HIS A 155 5.38 6.35 7.33
N ARG A 156 6.39 5.58 7.72
CA ARG A 156 6.25 4.28 8.36
C ARG A 156 6.98 4.24 9.70
N PRO A 157 6.29 4.54 10.83
CA PRO A 157 6.86 4.35 12.16
C PRO A 157 7.22 2.89 12.39
N VAL A 158 8.42 2.63 12.92
CA VAL A 158 8.91 1.28 13.19
C VAL A 158 9.13 1.14 14.70
N ALA A 159 8.49 0.14 15.29
CA ALA A 159 8.64 -0.15 16.71
C ALA A 159 10.10 -0.52 17.04
N VAL A 160 10.60 0.00 18.16
CA VAL A 160 11.93 -0.34 18.68
C VAL A 160 11.72 -1.09 20.00
N LEU A 161 12.07 -2.38 20.01
CA LEU A 161 11.94 -3.25 21.17
C LEU A 161 13.31 -3.69 21.66
N GLU A 162 13.44 -3.96 22.95
CA GLU A 162 14.71 -4.43 23.51
C GLU A 162 15.14 -5.73 22.82
N GLY A 163 16.37 -5.75 22.29
CA GLY A 163 16.94 -6.91 21.59
C GLY A 163 16.38 -7.17 20.18
N ARG A 164 15.51 -6.31 19.63
CA ARG A 164 14.97 -6.46 18.27
C ARG A 164 15.02 -5.14 17.49
N ARG A 165 15.74 -5.15 16.38
CA ARG A 165 15.65 -4.11 15.35
C ARG A 165 14.61 -4.54 14.35
N LEU A 166 13.43 -3.93 14.41
CA LEU A 166 12.38 -4.16 13.43
C LEU A 166 12.68 -3.29 12.20
N GLU A 167 12.28 -3.78 11.02
CA GLU A 167 12.38 -3.07 9.74
C GLU A 167 11.07 -3.29 8.97
N PRO A 168 10.68 -2.39 8.06
CA PRO A 168 9.53 -2.63 7.19
C PRO A 168 9.75 -3.88 6.33
N TYR A 169 8.67 -4.61 6.04
CA TYR A 169 8.75 -5.79 5.18
C TYR A 169 9.15 -5.42 3.75
N ALA A 170 9.81 -6.35 3.05
CA ALA A 170 10.26 -6.15 1.68
C ALA A 170 9.13 -5.70 0.73
N HIS A 171 7.93 -6.23 0.94
CA HIS A 171 6.73 -5.90 0.16
C HIS A 171 6.09 -4.55 0.53
N GLU A 172 6.52 -3.87 1.59
CA GLU A 172 6.11 -2.48 1.90
C GLU A 172 6.92 -1.45 1.10
N TRP A 173 8.15 -1.83 0.70
CA TRP A 173 9.05 -0.98 -0.08
C TRP A 173 8.70 -1.04 -1.55
N LEU A 174 8.73 0.11 -2.23
CA LEU A 174 8.57 0.21 -3.68
C LEU A 174 9.48 1.29 -4.25
N ARG A 175 9.53 1.39 -5.57
CA ARG A 175 10.14 2.53 -6.26
C ARG A 175 9.09 3.58 -6.59
N PRO A 176 9.17 4.80 -6.02
CA PRO A 176 8.27 5.86 -6.42
C PRO A 176 8.63 6.28 -7.84
N LEU A 177 7.63 6.63 -8.64
CA LEU A 177 7.79 6.87 -10.07
C LEU A 177 8.38 8.26 -10.28
N PRO A 178 9.60 8.40 -10.83
CA PRO A 178 10.17 9.72 -11.07
C PRO A 178 9.32 10.43 -12.12
N ILE A 179 8.91 11.66 -11.80
CA ILE A 179 8.15 12.53 -12.71
C ILE A 179 8.94 13.77 -13.10
N TYR A 180 9.99 14.11 -12.34
CA TYR A 180 11.00 15.11 -12.71
C TYR A 180 12.37 14.74 -12.12
N VAL A 181 13.43 14.97 -12.91
CA VAL A 181 14.83 14.78 -12.50
C VAL A 181 15.61 16.06 -12.76
N ALA A 182 16.39 16.49 -11.76
CA ALA A 182 17.22 17.68 -11.86
C ALA A 182 18.20 17.59 -13.04
N GLY A 183 18.29 18.68 -13.81
CA GLY A 183 19.13 18.76 -15.01
C GLY A 183 18.57 18.05 -16.25
N ILE A 184 17.44 17.34 -16.14
CA ILE A 184 16.77 16.68 -17.29
C ILE A 184 15.39 17.29 -17.54
N GLY A 185 14.58 17.50 -16.49
CA GLY A 185 13.21 17.98 -16.59
C GLY A 185 12.18 16.90 -16.27
N ALA A 186 10.94 17.13 -16.71
CA ALA A 186 9.83 16.20 -16.47
C ALA A 186 9.87 15.00 -17.43
N THR A 187 9.28 13.88 -17.01
CA THR A 187 9.05 12.74 -17.92
C THR A 187 7.78 12.97 -18.73
N ALA A 188 7.77 12.49 -19.97
CA ALA A 188 6.57 12.54 -20.80
C ALA A 188 5.45 11.69 -20.19
N GLY A 189 4.20 12.13 -20.37
CA GLY A 189 3.02 11.41 -19.90
C GLY A 189 1.97 12.33 -19.28
N LEU A 190 1.07 11.72 -18.50
CA LEU A 190 -0.14 12.40 -17.97
C LEU A 190 0.17 13.69 -17.20
N TYR A 191 1.25 13.68 -16.42
CA TYR A 191 1.59 14.75 -15.49
C TYR A 191 2.65 15.73 -16.03
N GLU A 192 3.15 15.54 -17.26
CA GLU A 192 4.28 16.32 -17.79
C GLU A 192 4.03 17.82 -17.71
N GLU A 193 2.94 18.30 -18.33
CA GLU A 193 2.62 19.73 -18.44
C GLU A 193 2.48 20.40 -17.06
N VAL A 194 1.79 19.74 -16.13
CA VAL A 194 1.56 20.30 -14.78
C VAL A 194 2.84 20.29 -13.95
N VAL A 195 3.71 19.27 -14.11
CA VAL A 195 4.99 19.19 -13.40
C VAL A 195 5.97 20.23 -13.94
N VAL A 196 6.08 20.40 -15.26
CA VAL A 196 6.94 21.41 -15.88
C VAL A 196 6.56 22.80 -15.36
N GLU A 197 5.28 23.15 -15.41
CA GLU A 197 4.82 24.45 -14.94
C GLU A 197 4.94 24.61 -13.42
N CYS A 198 4.73 23.55 -12.64
CA CYS A 198 4.95 23.55 -11.19
C CYS A 198 6.41 23.85 -10.83
N MET A 199 7.36 23.21 -11.52
CA MET A 199 8.79 23.44 -11.28
C MET A 199 9.19 24.87 -11.63
N GLN A 200 8.64 25.45 -12.72
CA GLN A 200 8.85 26.85 -13.06
C GLN A 200 8.30 27.79 -11.97
N ILE A 201 7.09 27.53 -11.47
CA ILE A 201 6.48 28.34 -10.40
C ILE A 201 7.32 28.28 -9.12
N LEU A 202 7.82 27.11 -8.74
CA LEU A 202 8.70 26.93 -7.59
C LEU A 202 10.02 27.71 -7.78
N GLN A 203 10.64 27.65 -8.96
CA GLN A 203 11.86 28.43 -9.27
C GLN A 203 11.65 29.94 -9.15
N ASP A 204 10.48 30.43 -9.56
CA ASP A 204 10.15 31.85 -9.49
C ASP A 204 9.61 32.29 -8.10
N THR A 205 9.51 31.38 -7.14
CA THR A 205 8.98 31.67 -5.79
C THR A 205 10.01 32.40 -4.94
N ASP A 206 9.55 33.29 -4.05
CA ASP A 206 10.40 34.01 -3.12
C ASP A 206 11.28 33.04 -2.30
N PRO A 207 12.62 33.20 -2.32
CA PRO A 207 13.54 32.37 -1.56
C PRO A 207 13.24 32.33 -0.05
N ASP A 208 12.60 33.35 0.52
CA ASP A 208 12.18 33.32 1.93
C ASP A 208 11.04 32.34 2.19
N ILE A 209 10.06 32.24 1.28
CA ILE A 209 8.98 31.26 1.35
C ILE A 209 9.54 29.85 1.24
N LEU A 210 10.44 29.62 0.27
CA LEU A 210 11.13 28.35 0.07
C LEU A 210 11.90 27.92 1.35
N ARG A 211 12.63 28.85 1.96
CA ARG A 211 13.35 28.61 3.23
C ARG A 211 12.40 28.28 4.37
N ARG A 212 11.31 29.02 4.55
CA ARG A 212 10.29 28.74 5.59
C ARG A 212 9.59 27.40 5.38
N ALA A 213 9.40 26.99 4.13
CA ALA A 213 8.84 25.69 3.77
C ALA A 213 9.86 24.53 3.88
N SER A 214 11.12 24.81 4.25
CA SER A 214 12.21 23.81 4.22
C SER A 214 12.35 23.14 2.85
N PHE A 215 12.18 23.91 1.78
CA PHE A 215 12.23 23.41 0.42
C PHE A 215 13.31 24.13 -0.38
N ASP A 216 14.45 23.48 -0.55
CA ASP A 216 15.57 23.99 -1.35
C ASP A 216 15.59 23.28 -2.71
N LEU A 217 15.34 24.05 -3.78
CA LEU A 217 15.32 23.53 -5.15
C LEU A 217 16.69 23.05 -5.63
N ASP A 218 17.77 23.66 -5.15
CA ASP A 218 19.12 23.25 -5.53
C ASP A 218 19.48 21.89 -4.90
N LEU A 219 18.75 21.48 -3.86
CA LEU A 219 18.93 20.18 -3.22
C LEU A 219 18.02 19.08 -3.78
N LEU A 220 16.96 19.44 -4.50
CA LEU A 220 16.02 18.50 -5.11
C LEU A 220 16.66 17.80 -6.31
N GLU A 221 16.99 16.51 -6.17
CA GLU A 221 17.48 15.68 -7.27
C GLU A 221 16.33 15.04 -8.06
N GLU A 222 15.25 14.66 -7.37
CA GLU A 222 14.13 13.92 -7.95
C GLU A 222 12.80 14.35 -7.31
N LEU A 223 11.81 14.68 -8.15
CA LEU A 223 10.40 14.72 -7.77
C LEU A 223 9.77 13.42 -8.29
N ALA A 224 9.19 12.65 -7.39
CA ALA A 224 8.58 11.37 -7.70
C ALA A 224 7.12 11.32 -7.24
N MET A 225 6.35 10.39 -7.80
CA MET A 225 4.99 10.08 -7.41
C MET A 225 4.95 8.74 -6.68
N ASP A 226 4.21 8.65 -5.59
CA ASP A 226 3.85 7.38 -4.96
C ASP A 226 2.72 6.72 -5.76
N PRO A 227 2.95 5.58 -6.44
CA PRO A 227 1.95 4.91 -7.27
C PRO A 227 0.98 4.04 -6.46
N ARG A 228 1.11 3.99 -5.13
CA ARG A 228 0.16 3.24 -4.29
C ARG A 228 -1.20 3.91 -4.30
N ALA A 229 -2.23 3.07 -4.21
CA ALA A 229 -3.57 3.53 -3.92
C ALA A 229 -3.57 4.27 -2.58
N TYR A 230 -4.06 5.49 -2.57
CA TYR A 230 -4.11 6.29 -1.35
C TYR A 230 -5.21 5.79 -0.43
N ASP A 231 -4.85 5.20 0.70
CA ASP A 231 -5.81 4.72 1.69
C ASP A 231 -6.25 5.83 2.64
N PHE A 232 -7.45 6.37 2.44
CA PHE A 232 -8.03 7.43 3.28
C PHE A 232 -8.43 6.96 4.69
N ASP A 233 -8.49 5.65 4.94
CA ASP A 233 -8.79 5.12 6.27
C ASP A 233 -7.52 4.94 7.11
N HIS A 234 -6.34 4.82 6.48
CA HIS A 234 -5.07 4.63 7.20
C HIS A 234 -4.79 5.76 8.22
N PRO A 235 -4.29 5.46 9.44
CA PRO A 235 -4.08 6.45 10.51
C PRO A 235 -3.12 7.59 10.14
N VAL A 236 -2.23 7.35 9.16
CA VAL A 236 -1.35 8.38 8.59
C VAL A 236 -2.11 9.61 8.07
N ASN A 237 -3.39 9.48 7.70
CA ASN A 237 -4.22 10.62 7.27
C ASN A 237 -4.47 11.66 8.36
N GLN A 238 -4.25 11.28 9.62
CA GLN A 238 -4.29 12.21 10.74
C GLN A 238 -3.01 13.05 10.84
N ARG A 239 -1.99 12.77 10.02
CA ARG A 239 -0.81 13.62 9.81
C ARG A 239 -1.18 14.72 8.81
N PRO A 240 -1.05 16.01 9.19
CA PRO A 240 -1.34 17.12 8.28
C PRO A 240 -0.54 17.03 6.98
N ASN A 241 -1.18 17.37 5.85
CA ASN A 241 -0.58 17.46 4.51
C ASN A 241 0.04 16.18 3.94
N TYR A 242 -0.11 15.01 4.56
CA TYR A 242 0.49 13.76 4.05
C TYR A 242 -0.01 13.38 2.65
N HIS A 243 -1.30 13.62 2.36
CA HIS A 243 -1.87 13.38 1.03
C HIS A 243 -1.28 14.29 -0.07
N PHE A 244 -0.56 15.35 0.29
CA PHE A 244 0.14 16.20 -0.69
C PHE A 244 1.55 15.71 -1.00
N GLY A 245 2.18 14.98 -0.08
CA GLY A 245 3.51 14.41 -0.26
C GLY A 245 4.41 14.54 0.96
N GLN A 246 5.68 14.23 0.78
CA GLN A 246 6.74 14.40 1.77
C GLN A 246 8.13 14.27 1.15
N TRP A 247 9.13 14.82 1.84
CA TRP A 247 10.52 14.43 1.62
C TRP A 247 10.72 12.95 1.97
N ASP A 248 11.54 12.26 1.18
CA ASP A 248 11.88 10.87 1.39
C ASP A 248 13.11 10.69 2.31
N PRO A 249 12.94 10.08 3.51
CA PRO A 249 14.04 9.86 4.44
C PRO A 249 15.15 8.93 3.94
N HIS A 250 14.89 8.09 2.95
CA HIS A 250 15.83 7.09 2.44
C HIS A 250 16.74 7.64 1.34
N ARG A 251 16.44 8.82 0.82
CA ARG A 251 17.28 9.57 -0.13
C ARG A 251 17.86 10.79 0.56
N ILE A 252 18.84 10.54 1.42
CA ILE A 252 19.55 11.54 2.22
C ILE A 252 21.02 11.62 1.80
N ASP A 253 21.59 12.83 1.78
CA ASP A 253 23.01 13.04 1.54
C ASP A 253 23.86 12.93 2.83
N ASN A 254 25.18 13.04 2.68
CA ASN A 254 26.11 13.03 3.83
C ASN A 254 26.00 14.27 4.74
N ALA A 255 25.33 15.33 4.30
CA ALA A 255 25.09 16.55 5.07
C ALA A 255 23.76 16.52 5.84
N GLY A 256 22.96 15.46 5.66
CA GLY A 256 21.67 15.27 6.33
C GLY A 256 20.47 15.85 5.59
N ASN A 257 20.61 16.26 4.32
CA ASN A 257 19.52 16.81 3.53
C ASN A 257 18.85 15.73 2.66
N TYR A 258 17.52 15.73 2.65
CA TYR A 258 16.75 14.90 1.74
C TYR A 258 16.86 15.40 0.30
N ARG A 259 16.87 14.47 -0.65
CA ARG A 259 17.15 14.70 -2.09
C ARG A 259 15.99 14.35 -3.01
N ARG A 260 14.99 13.64 -2.49
CA ARG A 260 13.79 13.23 -3.24
C ARG A 260 12.53 13.69 -2.53
N PHE A 261 11.67 14.40 -3.24
CA PHE A 261 10.33 14.72 -2.77
C PHE A 261 9.32 13.79 -3.45
N VAL A 262 8.41 13.20 -2.69
CA VAL A 262 7.42 12.25 -3.20
C VAL A 262 6.01 12.81 -3.00
N VAL A 263 5.30 13.08 -4.11
CA VAL A 263 3.89 13.47 -4.12
C VAL A 263 2.98 12.25 -4.19
N GLN A 264 1.77 12.34 -3.64
CA GLN A 264 0.80 11.26 -3.75
C GLN A 264 0.05 11.36 -5.08
N GLN A 265 -0.12 10.24 -5.78
CA GLN A 265 -0.82 10.20 -7.07
C GLN A 265 -2.22 10.82 -7.00
N VAL A 266 -2.97 10.56 -5.93
CA VAL A 266 -4.33 11.10 -5.73
C VAL A 266 -4.40 12.63 -5.80
N THR A 267 -3.33 13.33 -5.42
CA THR A 267 -3.26 14.80 -5.51
C THR A 267 -3.03 15.25 -6.95
N LEU A 268 -2.16 14.58 -7.69
CA LEU A 268 -1.94 14.87 -9.12
C LEU A 268 -3.20 14.60 -9.94
N ASP A 269 -3.85 13.47 -9.70
CA ASP A 269 -5.09 13.08 -10.39
C ASP A 269 -6.22 14.10 -10.12
N ALA A 270 -6.38 14.52 -8.87
CA ALA A 270 -7.39 15.51 -8.50
C ALA A 270 -7.16 16.90 -9.15
N LEU A 271 -5.90 17.26 -9.39
CA LEU A 271 -5.52 18.48 -10.09
C LEU A 271 -5.78 18.35 -11.60
N LEU A 272 -5.37 17.24 -12.21
CA LEU A 272 -5.60 16.98 -13.64
C LEU A 272 -7.08 16.82 -13.98
N ALA A 273 -7.88 16.19 -13.11
CA ALA A 273 -9.32 16.06 -13.28
C ALA A 273 -9.97 17.44 -13.51
N ARG A 274 -9.52 18.47 -12.80
CA ARG A 274 -10.02 19.84 -13.02
C ARG A 274 -9.67 20.38 -14.41
N VAL A 275 -8.44 20.14 -14.86
CA VAL A 275 -7.94 20.61 -16.17
C VAL A 275 -8.71 19.93 -17.31
N GLN A 276 -9.12 18.67 -17.12
CA GLN A 276 -9.82 17.87 -18.11
C GLN A 276 -11.34 18.10 -18.11
N GLU A 277 -11.97 18.20 -16.93
CA GLU A 277 -13.43 18.25 -16.78
C GLU A 277 -14.01 19.66 -16.94
N ALA A 278 -13.26 20.72 -16.62
CA ALA A 278 -13.78 22.09 -16.64
C ALA A 278 -13.75 22.69 -18.06
N SER A 279 -14.80 22.42 -18.85
CA SER A 279 -14.96 22.90 -20.23
C SER A 279 -15.14 24.41 -20.37
N ASP A 280 -15.54 25.09 -19.30
CA ASP A 280 -16.00 26.49 -19.35
C ASP A 280 -14.85 27.51 -19.22
N LEU A 281 -13.63 27.03 -18.95
CA LEU A 281 -12.43 27.86 -18.76
C LEU A 281 -11.32 27.43 -19.72
N PRO A 282 -10.40 28.34 -20.10
CA PRO A 282 -9.27 27.96 -20.96
C PRO A 282 -8.38 26.92 -20.27
N ARG A 283 -8.09 25.80 -20.96
CA ARG A 283 -7.22 24.72 -20.46
C ARG A 283 -5.87 25.24 -19.95
N ALA A 284 -5.26 26.17 -20.68
CA ALA A 284 -3.98 26.77 -20.29
C ALA A 284 -4.07 27.50 -18.95
N GLU A 285 -5.14 28.27 -18.71
CA GLU A 285 -5.36 28.92 -17.41
C GLU A 285 -5.56 27.88 -16.29
N LEU A 286 -6.30 26.79 -16.56
CA LEU A 286 -6.52 25.72 -15.59
C LEU A 286 -5.24 24.95 -15.25
N LEU A 287 -4.37 24.73 -16.24
CA LEU A 287 -3.08 24.09 -16.08
C LEU A 287 -2.18 24.94 -15.17
N THR A 288 -2.07 26.24 -15.44
CA THR A 288 -1.34 27.20 -14.60
C THR A 288 -1.85 27.19 -13.15
N GLU A 289 -3.18 27.17 -12.97
CA GLU A 289 -3.77 27.08 -11.63
C GLU A 289 -3.49 25.74 -10.93
N ALA A 290 -3.53 24.62 -11.68
CA ALA A 290 -3.23 23.29 -11.15
C ALA A 290 -1.76 23.19 -10.71
N ALA A 291 -0.83 23.71 -11.53
CA ALA A 291 0.59 23.78 -11.23
C ALA A 291 0.88 24.67 -10.02
N ALA A 292 0.21 25.83 -9.91
CA ALA A 292 0.34 26.71 -8.75
C ALA A 292 -0.16 26.05 -7.46
N VAL A 293 -1.28 25.31 -7.51
CA VAL A 293 -1.76 24.56 -6.35
C VAL A 293 -0.83 23.40 -6.02
N LEU A 294 -0.30 22.67 -7.00
CA LEU A 294 0.69 21.62 -6.78
C LEU A 294 1.91 22.17 -6.04
N ALA A 295 2.50 23.26 -6.53
CA ALA A 295 3.61 23.95 -5.88
C ALA A 295 3.28 24.33 -4.42
N GLY A 296 2.13 24.98 -4.19
CA GLY A 296 1.68 25.34 -2.85
C GLY A 296 1.50 24.12 -1.93
N THR A 297 1.00 23.00 -2.44
CA THR A 297 0.85 21.75 -1.68
C THR A 297 2.18 21.07 -1.35
N ILE A 298 3.15 21.10 -2.27
CA ILE A 298 4.52 20.63 -2.03
C ILE A 298 5.17 21.44 -0.91
N LEU A 299 5.06 22.77 -0.94
CA LEU A 299 5.61 23.64 0.12
C LEU A 299 4.97 23.34 1.48
N MET A 300 3.64 23.21 1.53
CA MET A 300 2.92 22.86 2.75
C MET A 300 3.32 21.49 3.32
N ALA A 301 3.51 20.48 2.48
CA ALA A 301 3.94 19.16 2.89
C ALA A 301 5.40 19.16 3.35
N SER A 302 6.28 19.84 2.61
CA SER A 302 7.68 20.06 2.96
C SER A 302 7.83 20.70 4.34
N GLY A 303 7.01 21.71 4.65
CA GLY A 303 7.04 22.36 5.96
C GLY A 303 6.57 21.48 7.12
N ILE A 304 5.88 20.36 6.87
CA ILE A 304 5.52 19.38 7.91
C ILE A 304 6.63 18.33 8.10
N CYS A 305 7.27 17.84 7.03
CA CYS A 305 8.33 16.83 7.16
C CYS A 305 9.70 17.42 7.48
N GLY A 306 9.98 18.66 7.04
CA GLY A 306 11.30 19.28 7.12
C GLY A 306 12.28 18.70 6.08
N ALA A 307 13.40 19.41 5.87
CA ALA A 307 14.40 19.08 4.85
C ALA A 307 15.40 17.98 5.28
N GLY A 308 15.30 17.47 6.50
CA GLY A 308 16.25 16.50 7.05
C GLY A 308 15.87 16.05 8.47
N PRO A 309 16.58 15.05 9.04
CA PRO A 309 16.29 14.51 10.38
C PRO A 309 16.46 15.54 11.51
N GLY A 310 17.22 16.61 11.28
CA GLY A 310 17.43 17.69 12.25
C GLY A 310 16.57 18.94 12.00
N ALA A 311 15.57 18.87 11.12
CA ALA A 311 14.78 20.03 10.73
C ALA A 311 13.96 20.62 11.90
N PHE A 312 13.53 19.77 12.84
CA PHE A 312 12.76 20.17 14.00
C PHE A 312 13.44 19.74 15.30
N SER A 313 13.30 20.56 16.34
CA SER A 313 13.71 20.16 17.70
C SER A 313 12.61 19.32 18.35
N SER A 314 12.95 18.59 19.40
CA SER A 314 12.00 17.80 20.20
C SER A 314 10.90 18.61 20.90
N THR A 315 10.97 19.95 20.84
CA THR A 315 9.96 20.86 21.40
C THR A 315 8.92 21.30 20.37
N VAL A 316 9.14 21.03 19.08
CA VAL A 316 8.20 21.34 18.01
C VAL A 316 7.09 20.30 18.00
N THR A 317 5.85 20.76 17.89
CA THR A 317 4.68 19.89 17.75
C THR A 317 3.99 20.13 16.41
N LEU A 318 3.22 19.16 15.92
CA LEU A 318 2.41 19.33 14.71
C LEU A 318 1.53 20.59 14.79
N ALA A 319 0.89 20.83 15.93
CA ALA A 319 0.05 22.01 16.14
C ALA A 319 0.83 23.33 15.99
N SER A 320 2.09 23.38 16.46
CA SER A 320 2.94 24.56 16.35
C SER A 320 3.35 24.88 14.92
N LEU A 321 3.37 23.89 14.01
CA LEU A 321 3.74 24.07 12.61
C LEU A 321 2.60 24.63 11.75
N LEU A 322 1.33 24.36 12.11
CA LEU A 322 0.19 24.72 11.26
C LEU A 322 0.05 26.22 11.01
N GLY A 323 0.30 27.05 12.03
CA GLY A 323 0.23 28.51 11.92
C GLY A 323 1.24 29.09 10.92
N PRO A 324 2.55 28.86 11.12
CA PRO A 324 3.59 29.27 10.18
C PRO A 324 3.35 28.78 8.75
N ILE A 325 2.89 27.52 8.60
CA ILE A 325 2.60 26.93 7.29
C ILE A 325 1.45 27.64 6.58
N ALA A 326 0.36 27.93 7.29
CA ALA A 326 -0.74 28.69 6.73
C ALA A 326 -0.30 30.09 6.28
N ALA A 327 0.56 30.75 7.06
CA ALA A 327 1.05 32.09 6.76
C ALA A 327 1.86 32.16 5.45
N TYR A 328 2.90 31.32 5.29
CA TYR A 328 3.69 31.36 4.06
C TYR A 328 2.91 30.83 2.85
N ARG A 329 1.94 29.92 3.06
CA ARG A 329 1.05 29.43 1.99
C ARG A 329 0.21 30.57 1.42
N ASP A 330 -0.40 31.37 2.29
CA ASP A 330 -1.26 32.48 1.86
C ASP A 330 -0.43 33.56 1.15
N GLU A 331 0.75 33.86 1.68
CA GLU A 331 1.74 34.75 1.05
C GLU A 331 2.19 34.24 -0.33
N PHE A 332 2.50 32.94 -0.46
CA PHE A 332 2.86 32.31 -1.74
C PHE A 332 1.80 32.54 -2.80
N TYR A 333 0.53 32.28 -2.48
CA TYR A 333 -0.54 32.45 -3.46
C TYR A 333 -0.84 33.92 -3.78
N GLU A 334 -0.70 34.83 -2.82
CA GLU A 334 -0.82 36.28 -3.07
C GLU A 334 0.28 36.76 -4.03
N GLN A 335 1.54 36.41 -3.75
CA GLN A 335 2.67 36.74 -4.63
C GLN A 335 2.55 36.10 -6.02
N PHE A 336 2.00 34.89 -6.10
CA PHE A 336 1.70 34.26 -7.39
C PHE A 336 0.65 35.04 -8.19
N LEU A 337 -0.46 35.44 -7.56
CA LEU A 337 -1.50 36.23 -8.23
C LEU A 337 -1.01 37.59 -8.72
N ASP A 338 -0.07 38.22 -8.02
CA ASP A 338 0.50 39.51 -8.42
C ASP A 338 1.41 39.42 -9.64
N ARG A 339 2.01 38.25 -9.88
CA ARG A 339 2.83 37.96 -11.08
C ARG A 339 1.99 37.71 -12.32
N LEU A 340 0.76 37.21 -12.16
CA LEU A 340 -0.14 36.99 -13.30
C LEU A 340 -0.53 38.30 -13.98
N GLN A 341 -0.88 38.22 -15.26
CA GLN A 341 -1.29 39.38 -16.06
C GLN A 341 -2.55 39.07 -16.87
N GLY A 342 -3.19 40.12 -17.40
CA GLY A 342 -4.31 39.99 -18.34
C GLY A 342 -5.62 39.48 -17.72
N SER A 343 -6.44 38.82 -18.57
CA SER A 343 -7.78 38.35 -18.22
C SER A 343 -7.77 37.27 -17.14
N HIS A 344 -6.75 36.42 -17.12
CA HIS A 344 -6.61 35.34 -16.14
C HIS A 344 -6.50 35.90 -14.72
N ARG A 345 -5.63 36.91 -14.50
CA ARG A 345 -5.51 37.60 -13.21
C ARG A 345 -6.81 38.26 -12.79
N ALA A 346 -7.47 38.99 -13.70
CA ALA A 346 -8.73 39.65 -13.40
C ALA A 346 -9.80 38.64 -12.92
N ARG A 347 -9.90 37.48 -13.58
CA ARG A 347 -10.79 36.39 -13.18
C ARG A 347 -10.46 35.85 -11.79
N LEU A 348 -9.19 35.58 -11.51
CA LEU A 348 -8.76 35.04 -10.22
C LEU A 348 -8.96 36.05 -9.07
N LEU A 349 -8.81 37.35 -9.32
CA LEU A 349 -9.12 38.38 -8.33
C LEU A 349 -10.62 38.47 -8.02
N GLU A 350 -11.49 38.35 -9.02
CA GLU A 350 -12.93 38.25 -8.80
C GLU A 350 -13.30 36.96 -8.06
N GLU A 351 -12.70 35.83 -8.43
CA GLU A 351 -12.88 34.57 -7.72
C GLU A 351 -12.43 34.69 -6.25
N GLN A 352 -11.29 35.33 -5.98
CA GLN A 352 -10.77 35.55 -4.63
C GLN A 352 -11.75 36.37 -3.78
N LYS A 353 -12.42 37.39 -4.34
CA LYS A 353 -13.45 38.16 -3.61
C LYS A 353 -14.62 37.27 -3.19
N VAL A 354 -15.06 36.37 -4.06
CA VAL A 354 -16.18 35.46 -3.80
C VAL A 354 -15.80 34.36 -2.81
N ARG A 355 -14.69 33.67 -3.07
CA ARG A 355 -14.24 32.50 -2.30
C ARG A 355 -13.41 32.86 -1.07
N ARG A 356 -13.04 34.13 -0.91
CA ARG A 356 -12.23 34.70 0.18
C ARG A 356 -10.83 34.07 0.33
N GLN A 357 -10.30 33.50 -0.75
CA GLN A 357 -8.97 32.91 -0.77
C GLN A 357 -8.39 32.95 -2.20
N PRO A 358 -7.08 33.23 -2.36
CA PRO A 358 -6.38 33.08 -3.64
C PRO A 358 -6.56 31.68 -4.23
N LEU A 359 -6.73 31.59 -5.56
CA LEU A 359 -6.91 30.32 -6.28
C LEU A 359 -8.00 29.44 -5.66
N GLY A 360 -9.07 30.08 -5.16
CA GLY A 360 -10.07 29.42 -4.34
C GLY A 360 -10.82 28.33 -5.08
N GLY A 361 -11.00 28.44 -6.40
CA GLY A 361 -11.65 27.44 -7.22
C GLY A 361 -10.80 26.19 -7.36
N ALA A 362 -9.51 26.36 -7.65
CA ALA A 362 -8.53 25.28 -7.74
C ALA A 362 -8.43 24.50 -6.43
N ARG A 363 -8.23 25.22 -5.32
CA ARG A 363 -8.07 24.64 -3.99
C ARG A 363 -9.35 23.97 -3.50
N GLN A 364 -10.52 24.57 -3.74
CA GLN A 364 -11.79 23.95 -3.38
C GLN A 364 -12.07 22.72 -4.25
N HIS A 365 -11.72 22.74 -5.54
CA HIS A 365 -11.84 21.56 -6.39
C HIS A 365 -11.00 20.41 -5.86
N LEU A 366 -9.71 20.64 -5.59
CA LEU A 366 -8.80 19.63 -5.02
C LEU A 366 -9.39 19.00 -3.75
N ASN A 367 -9.75 19.83 -2.76
CA ASN A 367 -10.33 19.34 -1.51
C ASN A 367 -11.68 18.62 -1.71
N THR A 368 -12.53 19.11 -2.62
CA THR A 368 -13.82 18.48 -2.93
C THR A 368 -13.63 17.12 -3.60
N HIS A 369 -12.68 17.03 -4.53
CA HIS A 369 -12.36 15.81 -5.25
C HIS A 369 -11.81 14.75 -4.29
N LEU A 370 -10.83 15.10 -3.45
CA LEU A 370 -10.30 14.21 -2.41
C LEU A 370 -11.38 13.76 -1.42
N ALA A 371 -12.29 14.66 -1.01
CA ALA A 371 -13.41 14.32 -0.13
C ALA A 371 -14.41 13.35 -0.79
N LYS A 372 -14.69 13.50 -2.09
CA LYS A 372 -15.52 12.57 -2.85
C LYS A 372 -14.88 11.19 -2.97
N LEU A 373 -13.59 11.13 -3.29
CA LEU A 373 -12.84 9.88 -3.35
C LEU A 373 -12.83 9.16 -2.00
N ARG A 374 -12.57 9.89 -0.91
CA ARG A 374 -12.67 9.36 0.45
C ARG A 374 -14.05 8.80 0.76
N ALA A 375 -15.11 9.54 0.44
CA ALA A 375 -16.47 9.10 0.69
C ALA A 375 -16.81 7.82 -0.08
N SER A 376 -16.47 7.78 -1.37
CA SER A 376 -16.67 6.61 -2.23
C SER A 376 -15.87 5.40 -1.74
N GLN A 377 -14.59 5.59 -1.36
CA GLN A 377 -13.78 4.51 -0.78
C GLN A 377 -14.47 3.95 0.47
N LEU A 378 -14.79 4.79 1.45
CA LEU A 378 -15.40 4.34 2.70
C LEU A 378 -16.74 3.63 2.48
N GLU A 379 -17.57 4.13 1.56
CA GLU A 379 -18.83 3.50 1.19
C GLU A 379 -18.62 2.08 0.64
N HIS A 380 -17.77 1.94 -0.39
CA HIS A 380 -17.52 0.65 -1.02
C HIS A 380 -16.82 -0.34 -0.08
N VAL A 381 -15.90 0.11 0.78
CA VAL A 381 -15.26 -0.76 1.79
C VAL A 381 -16.28 -1.33 2.76
N GLN A 382 -17.18 -0.49 3.29
CA GLN A 382 -18.20 -0.94 4.24
C GLN A 382 -19.21 -1.87 3.58
N LEU A 383 -19.65 -1.56 2.35
CA LEU A 383 -20.52 -2.44 1.58
C LEU A 383 -19.87 -3.78 1.27
N ALA A 384 -18.58 -3.79 0.89
CA ALA A 384 -17.83 -5.02 0.65
C ALA A 384 -17.78 -5.91 1.89
N ARG A 385 -17.48 -5.35 3.08
CA ARG A 385 -17.48 -6.08 4.35
C ARG A 385 -18.88 -6.59 4.72
N LEU A 386 -19.93 -5.78 4.53
CA LEU A 386 -21.31 -6.19 4.81
C LEU A 386 -21.75 -7.36 3.91
N PHE A 387 -21.52 -7.26 2.60
CA PHE A 387 -21.85 -8.35 1.67
C PHE A 387 -21.05 -9.62 1.96
N ALA A 388 -19.77 -9.48 2.32
CA ALA A 388 -18.93 -10.61 2.69
C ALA A 388 -19.53 -11.36 3.89
N ARG A 389 -19.87 -10.64 4.96
CA ARG A 389 -20.46 -11.20 6.19
C ARG A 389 -21.87 -11.76 5.99
N MET A 390 -22.61 -11.27 5.00
CA MET A 390 -23.91 -11.83 4.59
C MET A 390 -23.78 -13.09 3.72
N GLY A 391 -22.56 -13.49 3.33
CA GLY A 391 -22.30 -14.63 2.47
C GLY A 391 -22.47 -14.35 0.98
N ASN A 392 -22.58 -13.07 0.57
CA ASN A 392 -22.63 -12.69 -0.84
C ASN A 392 -21.24 -12.31 -1.36
N ALA A 393 -20.41 -13.34 -1.61
CA ALA A 393 -19.03 -13.16 -2.06
C ALA A 393 -18.92 -12.44 -3.43
N ALA A 394 -19.90 -12.59 -4.32
CA ALA A 394 -19.89 -11.93 -5.62
C ALA A 394 -20.09 -10.41 -5.48
N ALA A 395 -21.09 -9.99 -4.70
CA ALA A 395 -21.31 -8.57 -4.44
C ALA A 395 -20.18 -7.95 -3.61
N ALA A 396 -19.64 -8.69 -2.63
CA ALA A 396 -18.47 -8.24 -1.87
C ALA A 396 -17.27 -7.98 -2.80
N LYS A 397 -17.01 -8.91 -3.73
CA LYS A 397 -15.96 -8.78 -4.72
C LYS A 397 -16.17 -7.55 -5.62
N GLU A 398 -17.37 -7.38 -6.16
CA GLU A 398 -17.71 -6.23 -7.00
C GLU A 398 -17.43 -4.90 -6.30
N GLN A 399 -17.83 -4.76 -5.03
CA GLN A 399 -17.54 -3.56 -4.24
C GLN A 399 -16.04 -3.41 -3.94
N SER A 400 -15.35 -4.50 -3.63
CA SER A 400 -13.91 -4.47 -3.32
C SER A 400 -13.04 -4.16 -4.55
N ASP A 401 -13.47 -4.58 -5.76
CA ASP A 401 -12.74 -4.36 -7.00
C ASP A 401 -12.82 -2.87 -7.44
N ILE A 402 -13.84 -2.12 -6.98
CA ILE A 402 -13.92 -0.66 -7.17
C ILE A 402 -12.89 0.07 -6.30
N VAL A 403 -12.52 -0.51 -5.15
CA VAL A 403 -11.60 0.11 -4.20
C VAL A 403 -10.16 -0.32 -4.50
N PRO A 404 -9.27 0.61 -4.86
CA PRO A 404 -7.91 0.25 -5.28
C PRO A 404 -7.01 -0.18 -4.11
N VAL A 405 -7.37 0.13 -2.85
CA VAL A 405 -6.50 -0.08 -1.70
C VAL A 405 -6.38 -1.57 -1.30
N PRO A 406 -5.18 -2.06 -0.97
CA PRO A 406 -4.98 -3.47 -0.58
C PRO A 406 -5.69 -3.85 0.73
N SER A 407 -5.72 -2.93 1.71
CA SER A 407 -6.33 -3.14 3.04
C SER A 407 -7.77 -3.61 2.91
N ALA A 408 -8.59 -2.85 2.19
CA ALA A 408 -9.98 -3.19 1.91
C ALA A 408 -10.16 -4.55 1.22
N ARG A 409 -9.37 -4.81 0.16
CA ARG A 409 -9.51 -6.02 -0.67
C ARG A 409 -9.10 -7.28 0.10
N ILE A 410 -7.99 -7.24 0.82
CA ILE A 410 -7.51 -8.37 1.61
C ILE A 410 -8.49 -8.66 2.75
N VAL A 411 -8.91 -7.65 3.51
CA VAL A 411 -9.85 -7.85 4.63
C VAL A 411 -11.22 -8.35 4.13
N SER A 412 -11.76 -7.77 3.05
CA SER A 412 -13.01 -8.25 2.46
C SER A 412 -12.92 -9.69 1.96
N ARG A 413 -11.76 -10.08 1.39
CA ARG A 413 -11.52 -11.47 0.96
C ARG A 413 -11.47 -12.43 2.15
N ILE A 414 -10.84 -12.01 3.25
CA ILE A 414 -10.81 -12.79 4.49
C ILE A 414 -12.22 -12.96 5.07
N ASP A 415 -13.01 -11.88 5.17
CA ASP A 415 -14.40 -11.93 5.62
C ASP A 415 -15.21 -12.93 4.76
N CYS A 416 -15.06 -12.88 3.43
CA CYS A 416 -15.73 -13.83 2.52
C CYS A 416 -15.34 -15.28 2.78
N LEU A 417 -14.05 -15.54 3.02
CA LEU A 417 -13.55 -16.89 3.28
C LEU A 417 -14.08 -17.43 4.61
N ILE A 418 -14.09 -16.61 5.66
CA ILE A 418 -14.63 -16.99 6.97
C ILE A 418 -16.11 -17.35 6.85
N THR A 419 -16.92 -16.50 6.19
CA THR A 419 -18.34 -16.79 5.96
C THR A 419 -18.56 -18.02 5.09
N ALA A 420 -17.71 -18.27 4.09
CA ALA A 420 -17.76 -19.50 3.30
C ALA A 420 -17.42 -20.74 4.14
N GLY A 421 -16.43 -20.66 5.03
CA GLY A 421 -16.08 -21.72 5.97
C GLY A 421 -17.25 -22.08 6.89
N ASP A 422 -17.94 -21.08 7.43
CA ASP A 422 -19.14 -21.27 8.23
C ASP A 422 -20.27 -21.92 7.45
N HIS A 423 -20.48 -21.51 6.20
CA HIS A 423 -21.46 -22.14 5.32
C HIS A 423 -21.12 -23.61 5.06
N PHE A 424 -19.84 -23.93 4.81
CA PHE A 424 -19.40 -25.32 4.60
C PHE A 424 -19.64 -26.19 5.83
N LEU A 425 -19.43 -25.66 7.04
CA LEU A 425 -19.78 -26.35 8.28
C LEU A 425 -21.27 -26.65 8.37
N GLN A 426 -22.13 -25.67 8.06
CA GLN A 426 -23.59 -25.84 8.09
C GLN A 426 -24.10 -26.92 7.13
N VAL A 427 -23.46 -27.07 5.96
CA VAL A 427 -23.85 -28.09 4.96
C VAL A 427 -23.07 -29.42 5.13
N GLY A 428 -22.28 -29.57 6.19
CA GLY A 428 -21.53 -30.79 6.50
C GLY A 428 -20.31 -31.05 5.62
N LYS A 429 -19.82 -30.04 4.89
CA LYS A 429 -18.64 -30.09 4.01
C LYS A 429 -17.36 -29.80 4.78
N LEU A 430 -16.95 -30.75 5.63
CA LEU A 430 -15.85 -30.56 6.57
C LEU A 430 -14.48 -30.39 5.90
N ASP A 431 -14.23 -31.12 4.81
CA ASP A 431 -12.96 -31.03 4.08
C ASP A 431 -12.78 -29.64 3.45
N GLU A 432 -13.84 -29.10 2.84
CA GLU A 432 -13.85 -27.74 2.29
C GLU A 432 -13.73 -26.68 3.38
N ALA A 433 -14.39 -26.85 4.53
CA ALA A 433 -14.25 -25.95 5.67
C ALA A 433 -12.82 -25.94 6.23
N ALA A 434 -12.21 -27.11 6.41
CA ALA A 434 -10.84 -27.25 6.89
C ALA A 434 -9.81 -26.60 5.94
N ALA A 435 -10.08 -26.60 4.63
CA ALA A 435 -9.22 -25.95 3.64
C ALA A 435 -9.26 -24.40 3.69
N ILE A 436 -10.25 -23.79 4.34
CA ILE A 436 -10.37 -22.32 4.45
C ILE A 436 -9.34 -21.75 5.42
N SER A 437 -9.11 -22.40 6.56
CA SER A 437 -8.24 -21.88 7.61
C SER A 437 -6.83 -21.48 7.13
N PRO A 438 -6.08 -22.33 6.39
CA PRO A 438 -4.76 -21.94 5.90
C PRO A 438 -4.81 -20.80 4.89
N GLN A 439 -5.87 -20.68 4.09
CA GLN A 439 -6.04 -19.56 3.15
C GLN A 439 -6.25 -18.23 3.87
N VAL A 440 -7.00 -18.24 4.97
CA VAL A 440 -7.22 -17.03 5.77
C VAL A 440 -5.91 -16.60 6.44
N ILE A 441 -5.18 -17.51 7.06
CA ILE A 441 -3.88 -17.22 7.68
C ILE A 441 -2.87 -16.70 6.65
N ASP A 442 -2.80 -17.30 5.46
CA ASP A 442 -1.96 -16.81 4.36
C ASP A 442 -2.29 -15.36 3.99
N LEU A 443 -3.58 -15.01 3.86
CA LEU A 443 -4.00 -13.65 3.58
C LEU A 443 -3.70 -12.67 4.73
N VAL A 444 -3.75 -13.12 6.00
CA VAL A 444 -3.33 -12.29 7.14
C VAL A 444 -1.85 -11.97 7.04
N HIS A 445 -0.99 -12.96 6.85
CA HIS A 445 0.45 -12.75 6.69
C HIS A 445 0.76 -11.87 5.48
N ARG A 446 0.14 -12.17 4.34
CA ARG A 446 0.25 -11.38 3.12
C ARG A 446 -0.16 -9.93 3.38
N GLY A 447 -1.30 -9.70 4.01
CA GLY A 447 -1.77 -8.36 4.38
C GLY A 447 -0.77 -7.60 5.27
N ILE A 448 -0.12 -8.28 6.20
CA ILE A 448 0.95 -7.70 7.05
C ILE A 448 2.18 -7.34 6.21
N GLU A 449 2.62 -8.23 5.32
CA GLU A 449 3.82 -8.03 4.48
C GLU A 449 3.70 -6.85 3.51
N TYR A 450 2.50 -6.56 3.01
CA TYR A 450 2.23 -5.38 2.15
C TYR A 450 1.86 -4.11 2.94
N GLY A 451 1.83 -4.15 4.28
CA GLY A 451 1.40 -3.03 5.12
C GLY A 451 -0.10 -2.71 5.04
N ALA A 452 -0.90 -3.62 4.47
CA ALA A 452 -2.35 -3.53 4.35
C ALA A 452 -3.05 -3.81 5.69
N ILE A 453 -2.47 -4.71 6.48
CA ILE A 453 -2.83 -5.01 7.88
C ILE A 453 -1.69 -4.47 8.75
N VAL A 454 -2.04 -3.95 9.93
CA VAL A 454 -1.04 -3.40 10.84
C VAL A 454 0.01 -4.45 11.24
N TYR A 455 1.27 -4.01 11.34
CA TYR A 455 2.33 -4.87 11.80
C TYR A 455 2.14 -5.24 13.28
N PRO A 456 2.00 -6.52 13.66
CA PRO A 456 1.58 -6.87 15.02
C PRO A 456 2.56 -6.43 16.12
N TRP A 457 3.85 -6.29 15.83
CA TRP A 457 4.82 -5.77 16.80
C TRP A 457 4.59 -4.29 17.17
N ASN A 458 3.85 -3.54 16.35
CA ASN A 458 3.44 -2.18 16.70
C ASN A 458 2.51 -2.15 17.93
N ILE A 459 1.82 -3.26 18.24
CA ILE A 459 0.97 -3.40 19.43
C ILE A 459 1.83 -3.17 20.69
N LEU A 460 2.95 -3.89 20.82
CA LEU A 460 3.88 -3.70 21.94
C LEU A 460 4.71 -2.42 21.81
N GLY A 461 5.19 -2.11 20.61
CA GLY A 461 6.11 -1.00 20.42
C GLY A 461 5.48 0.39 20.57
N PHE A 462 4.17 0.50 20.32
CA PHE A 462 3.44 1.76 20.37
C PHE A 462 2.16 1.71 21.22
N ALA A 463 1.94 0.63 21.98
CA ALA A 463 0.73 0.43 22.79
C ALA A 463 -0.56 0.63 21.96
N GLY A 464 -0.59 0.07 20.73
CA GLY A 464 -1.73 0.23 19.82
C GLY A 464 -1.85 1.59 19.12
N ASN A 465 -0.88 2.50 19.29
CA ASN A 465 -0.91 3.82 18.66
C ASN A 465 -0.07 3.91 17.37
N PHE A 466 -0.36 4.92 16.54
CA PHE A 466 0.39 5.32 15.36
C PHE A 466 1.07 6.67 15.57
N SER A 467 2.39 6.73 15.41
CA SER A 467 3.15 7.97 15.51
C SER A 467 3.06 8.81 14.23
N ARG A 468 2.56 10.06 14.31
CA ARG A 468 2.40 10.94 13.14
C ARG A 468 3.57 11.90 12.93
N PHE A 469 4.33 12.16 13.98
CA PHE A 469 5.42 13.14 14.01
C PHE A 469 6.33 12.82 15.19
N GLU A 470 7.50 13.44 15.23
CA GLU A 470 8.43 13.29 16.35
C GLU A 470 7.80 13.82 17.66
N GLY A 471 8.03 13.09 18.76
CA GLY A 471 7.51 13.43 20.08
C GLY A 471 6.24 12.66 20.52
N PRO A 472 6.03 12.50 21.83
CA PRO A 472 4.98 11.63 22.39
C PRO A 472 3.56 12.13 22.11
N ASP A 473 3.36 13.45 22.05
CA ASP A 473 2.05 14.09 21.87
C ASP A 473 1.49 13.99 20.44
N SER A 474 2.29 13.43 19.52
CA SER A 474 1.98 13.34 18.10
C SER A 474 1.41 11.98 17.69
N SER A 475 1.11 11.10 18.65
CA SER A 475 0.49 9.80 18.40
C SER A 475 -1.04 9.89 18.28
N VAL A 476 -1.64 8.91 17.61
CA VAL A 476 -3.10 8.69 17.53
C VAL A 476 -3.38 7.21 17.65
N HIS A 477 -4.59 6.85 18.07
CA HIS A 477 -5.02 5.45 18.08
C HIS A 477 -4.94 4.84 16.67
N ASP A 478 -4.37 3.63 16.56
CA ASP A 478 -4.34 2.85 15.32
C ASP A 478 -5.47 1.83 15.34
N HIS A 479 -6.64 2.20 14.79
CA HIS A 479 -7.84 1.35 14.76
C HIS A 479 -7.62 0.00 14.06
N ARG A 480 -6.61 -0.10 13.19
CA ARG A 480 -6.26 -1.35 12.51
C ARG A 480 -5.76 -2.42 13.48
N VAL A 481 -5.29 -2.03 14.67
CA VAL A 481 -4.93 -2.97 15.74
C VAL A 481 -6.16 -3.70 16.24
N GLU A 482 -7.26 -2.98 16.46
CA GLU A 482 -8.54 -3.58 16.85
C GLU A 482 -9.09 -4.49 15.74
N ASP A 483 -9.03 -4.05 14.48
CA ASP A 483 -9.43 -4.87 13.33
C ASP A 483 -8.61 -6.17 13.26
N LEU A 484 -7.30 -6.12 13.52
CA LEU A 484 -6.43 -7.30 13.52
C LEU A 484 -6.74 -8.24 14.69
N VAL A 485 -6.95 -7.70 15.91
CA VAL A 485 -7.34 -8.51 17.08
C VAL A 485 -8.65 -9.23 16.80
N GLN A 486 -9.68 -8.50 16.36
CA GLN A 486 -10.98 -9.07 16.00
C GLN A 486 -10.85 -10.13 14.91
N LEU A 487 -10.01 -9.87 13.90
CA LEU A 487 -9.77 -10.82 12.82
C LEU A 487 -9.16 -12.14 13.34
N MET A 488 -8.17 -12.05 14.23
CA MET A 488 -7.58 -13.24 14.85
C MET A 488 -8.59 -14.01 15.72
N GLU A 489 -9.48 -13.31 16.44
CA GLU A 489 -10.56 -13.95 17.18
C GLU A 489 -11.52 -14.72 16.27
N PHE A 490 -11.88 -14.17 15.12
CA PHE A 490 -12.70 -14.88 14.12
C PHE A 490 -11.98 -16.10 13.55
N VAL A 491 -10.67 -16.02 13.31
CA VAL A 491 -9.87 -17.17 12.86
C VAL A 491 -9.87 -18.29 13.90
N PHE A 492 -9.61 -17.96 15.18
CA PHE A 492 -9.62 -18.96 16.25
C PHE A 492 -11.00 -19.56 16.46
N ALA A 493 -12.06 -18.76 16.34
CA ALA A 493 -13.44 -19.23 16.43
C ALA A 493 -13.78 -20.22 15.29
N LEU A 494 -13.41 -19.89 14.05
CA LEU A 494 -13.61 -20.77 12.89
C LEU A 494 -12.85 -22.10 13.06
N GLN A 495 -11.56 -22.04 13.40
CA GLN A 495 -10.75 -23.25 13.63
C GLN A 495 -11.32 -24.12 14.76
N SER A 496 -11.77 -23.51 15.85
CA SER A 496 -12.40 -24.23 16.97
C SER A 496 -13.69 -24.92 16.54
N ARG A 497 -14.52 -24.26 15.73
CA ARG A 497 -15.77 -24.84 15.18
C ARG A 497 -15.49 -25.98 14.20
N ILE A 498 -14.51 -25.82 13.30
CA ILE A 498 -14.09 -26.91 12.40
C ILE A 498 -13.65 -28.13 13.20
N TRP A 499 -12.84 -27.94 14.24
CA TRP A 499 -12.37 -29.04 15.08
C TRP A 499 -13.51 -29.75 15.79
N ARG A 500 -14.40 -28.98 16.41
CA ARG A 500 -15.60 -29.47 17.10
C ARG A 500 -16.45 -30.37 16.19
N GLU A 501 -16.75 -29.89 14.99
CA GLU A 501 -17.55 -30.64 14.01
C GLU A 501 -16.82 -31.89 13.50
N ALA A 502 -15.51 -31.80 13.25
CA ALA A 502 -14.70 -32.96 12.87
C ALA A 502 -14.66 -34.03 13.98
N SER A 503 -14.52 -33.63 15.25
CA SER A 503 -14.50 -34.54 16.40
C SER A 503 -15.84 -35.26 16.56
N ALA A 504 -16.95 -34.54 16.45
CA ALA A 504 -18.27 -35.14 16.51
C ALA A 504 -18.57 -36.05 15.30
N ALA A 505 -18.00 -35.77 14.12
CA ALA A 505 -18.08 -36.64 12.95
C ALA A 505 -17.11 -37.84 13.00
N GLY A 506 -16.21 -37.91 13.98
CA GLY A 506 -15.19 -38.96 14.09
C GLY A 506 -14.07 -38.86 13.03
N ARG A 507 -13.90 -37.70 12.39
CA ARG A 507 -12.86 -37.43 11.37
C ARG A 507 -11.52 -37.10 12.02
N ARG A 508 -10.86 -38.13 12.57
CA ARG A 508 -9.58 -37.98 13.29
C ARG A 508 -8.47 -37.33 12.47
N ASP A 509 -8.45 -37.56 11.17
CA ASP A 509 -7.53 -36.94 10.22
C ASP A 509 -7.65 -35.41 10.23
N LEU A 510 -8.89 -34.90 10.17
CA LEU A 510 -9.16 -33.47 10.22
C LEU A 510 -8.89 -32.90 11.61
N CYS A 511 -9.24 -33.62 12.69
CA CYS A 511 -8.94 -33.21 14.07
C CYS A 511 -7.44 -32.97 14.28
N THR A 512 -6.58 -33.88 13.82
CA THR A 512 -5.12 -33.71 13.94
C THR A 512 -4.61 -32.53 13.11
N SER A 513 -5.13 -32.35 11.89
CA SER A 513 -4.75 -31.24 11.02
C SER A 513 -5.13 -29.88 11.62
N ILE A 514 -6.39 -29.72 12.06
CA ILE A 514 -6.89 -28.45 12.58
C ILE A 514 -6.31 -28.11 13.95
N GLU A 515 -6.01 -29.11 14.79
CA GLU A 515 -5.25 -28.91 16.03
C GLU A 515 -3.88 -28.27 15.75
N GLY A 516 -3.14 -28.82 14.78
CA GLY A 516 -1.85 -28.28 14.37
C GLY A 516 -1.95 -26.84 13.86
N GLN A 517 -2.96 -26.55 13.03
CA GLN A 517 -3.21 -25.20 12.52
C GLN A 517 -3.56 -24.21 13.62
N LEU A 518 -4.46 -24.58 14.55
CA LEU A 518 -4.88 -23.73 15.66
C LEU A 518 -3.72 -23.42 16.61
N ARG A 519 -2.93 -24.44 16.99
CA ARG A 519 -1.74 -24.25 17.83
C ARG A 519 -0.71 -23.35 17.17
N SER A 520 -0.39 -23.60 15.90
CA SER A 520 0.59 -22.80 15.17
C SER A 520 0.15 -21.33 15.06
N ALA A 521 -1.14 -21.08 14.77
CA ALA A 521 -1.68 -19.72 14.70
C ALA A 521 -1.68 -19.03 16.07
N ALA A 522 -2.04 -19.75 17.13
CA ALA A 522 -2.06 -19.23 18.49
C ALA A 522 -0.65 -18.90 19.02
N GLU A 523 0.33 -19.78 18.78
CA GLU A 523 1.73 -19.55 19.13
C GLU A 523 2.31 -18.35 18.37
N TRP A 524 2.02 -18.25 17.08
CA TRP A 524 2.41 -17.09 16.28
C TRP A 524 1.76 -15.80 16.81
N TRP A 525 0.46 -15.80 17.13
CA TRP A 525 -0.22 -14.60 17.63
C TRP A 525 0.25 -14.20 19.03
N ARG A 526 0.47 -15.19 19.91
CA ARG A 526 0.88 -14.96 21.30
C ARG A 526 2.19 -14.20 21.40
N GLN A 527 3.11 -14.36 20.45
CA GLN A 527 4.42 -13.70 20.49
C GLN A 527 4.33 -12.16 20.54
N PHE A 528 3.23 -11.59 20.04
CA PHE A 528 2.99 -10.14 20.03
C PHE A 528 2.32 -9.63 21.31
N ALA A 529 1.99 -10.52 22.25
CA ALA A 529 1.46 -10.24 23.58
C ALA A 529 0.34 -9.18 23.61
N ALA A 530 -0.58 -9.23 22.63
CA ALA A 530 -1.72 -8.31 22.56
C ALA A 530 -2.58 -8.32 23.85
N HIS A 531 -2.72 -9.49 24.49
CA HIS A 531 -3.46 -9.69 25.74
C HIS A 531 -2.81 -9.04 26.98
N GLU A 532 -1.54 -8.65 26.91
CA GLU A 532 -0.82 -7.99 28.01
C GLU A 532 -0.86 -6.45 27.90
N VAL A 533 -1.30 -5.91 26.76
CA VAL A 533 -1.35 -4.46 26.53
C VAL A 533 -2.70 -3.94 26.99
N GLY A 534 -2.72 -3.20 28.11
CA GLY A 534 -3.97 -2.75 28.75
C GLY A 534 -4.90 -1.89 27.89
N ASP A 535 -4.36 -1.18 26.89
CA ASP A 535 -5.15 -0.37 25.95
C ASP A 535 -5.70 -1.18 24.76
N VAL A 536 -5.44 -2.48 24.71
CA VAL A 536 -5.85 -3.39 23.63
C VAL A 536 -6.70 -4.51 24.22
N GLU A 537 -7.98 -4.56 23.86
CA GLU A 537 -8.90 -5.62 24.27
C GLU A 537 -8.63 -6.91 23.48
N ALA A 538 -7.68 -7.73 23.93
CA ALA A 538 -7.35 -9.01 23.32
C ALA A 538 -7.34 -10.15 24.35
N THR A 539 -7.88 -11.31 23.96
CA THR A 539 -7.83 -12.53 24.77
C THR A 539 -6.50 -13.28 24.60
N ASP A 540 -6.06 -14.03 25.63
CA ASP A 540 -4.90 -14.92 25.47
C ASP A 540 -5.26 -16.05 24.49
N PRO A 541 -4.55 -16.16 23.35
CA PRO A 541 -4.86 -17.21 22.38
C PRO A 541 -4.67 -18.62 22.92
N LEU A 542 -3.77 -18.87 23.88
CA LEU A 542 -3.61 -20.24 24.41
C LEU A 542 -4.77 -20.67 25.30
N GLU A 543 -5.41 -19.77 26.04
CA GLU A 543 -6.65 -20.09 26.77
C GLU A 543 -7.76 -20.52 25.80
N THR A 544 -7.81 -19.90 24.62
CA THR A 544 -8.72 -20.32 23.55
C THR A 544 -8.38 -21.70 23.01
N VAL A 545 -7.10 -22.01 22.80
CA VAL A 545 -6.65 -23.36 22.38
C VAL A 545 -7.00 -24.41 23.42
N GLU A 546 -6.70 -24.17 24.70
CA GLU A 546 -6.97 -25.10 25.80
C GLU A 546 -8.46 -25.40 25.92
N SER A 547 -9.30 -24.36 25.85
CA SER A 547 -10.75 -24.51 25.82
C SER A 547 -11.21 -25.35 24.62
N ALA A 548 -10.70 -25.09 23.41
CA ALA A 548 -11.06 -25.85 22.22
C ALA A 548 -10.64 -27.33 22.30
N VAL A 549 -9.46 -27.62 22.86
CA VAL A 549 -8.95 -28.99 23.08
C VAL A 549 -9.87 -29.77 24.02
N LEU A 550 -10.29 -29.16 25.12
CA LEU A 550 -11.17 -29.80 26.11
C LEU A 550 -12.51 -30.19 25.48
N VAL A 551 -13.11 -29.26 24.73
CA VAL A 551 -14.39 -29.47 24.04
C VAL A 551 -14.26 -30.55 22.96
N ALA A 552 -13.22 -30.50 22.13
CA ALA A 552 -13.00 -31.47 21.07
C ALA A 552 -12.81 -32.89 21.61
N LYS A 553 -12.07 -33.06 22.73
CA LYS A 553 -11.90 -34.35 23.41
C LYS A 553 -13.20 -34.88 23.99
N ALA A 554 -13.99 -34.02 24.62
CA ALA A 554 -15.29 -34.41 25.17
C ALA A 554 -16.23 -34.93 24.07
N LEU A 555 -16.26 -34.26 22.91
CA LEU A 555 -17.05 -34.67 21.75
C LEU A 555 -16.53 -35.96 21.09
N GLU A 556 -15.22 -36.15 21.00
CA GLU A 556 -14.65 -37.42 20.51
C GLU A 556 -15.05 -38.59 21.42
N LEU A 557 -14.98 -38.40 22.75
CA LEU A 557 -15.39 -39.41 23.73
C LEU A 557 -16.90 -39.71 23.65
N TRP A 558 -17.72 -38.67 23.51
CA TRP A 558 -19.17 -38.81 23.33
C TRP A 558 -19.49 -39.61 22.06
N GLN A 559 -18.79 -39.32 20.97
CA GLN A 559 -18.96 -40.03 19.71
C GLN A 559 -18.50 -41.49 19.81
N ALA A 560 -17.36 -41.75 20.45
CA ALA A 560 -16.89 -43.11 20.73
C ALA A 560 -17.86 -43.91 21.63
N GLY A 561 -18.59 -43.21 22.51
CA GLY A 561 -19.66 -43.75 23.35
C GLY A 561 -20.98 -44.01 22.62
N GLY A 562 -21.06 -43.75 21.32
CA GLY A 562 -22.24 -44.01 20.48
C GLY A 562 -23.17 -42.82 20.27
N ALA A 563 -22.78 -41.60 20.69
CA ALA A 563 -23.51 -40.35 20.44
C ALA A 563 -25.01 -40.40 20.78
N ALA A 564 -25.35 -41.05 21.89
CA ALA A 564 -26.74 -41.15 22.33
C ALA A 564 -27.26 -39.77 22.76
N ALA A 565 -28.34 -39.29 22.12
CA ALA A 565 -29.00 -38.05 22.48
C ALA A 565 -29.60 -38.13 23.91
N GLY A 566 -29.41 -37.09 24.70
CA GLY A 566 -29.91 -37.00 26.08
C GLY A 566 -29.09 -37.81 27.10
N ASP A 567 -27.84 -38.16 26.80
CA ASP A 567 -26.96 -38.88 27.73
C ASP A 567 -26.41 -37.97 28.84
N ILE A 568 -27.29 -37.57 29.77
CA ILE A 568 -26.92 -36.81 30.97
C ILE A 568 -25.88 -37.57 31.81
N ARG A 569 -25.88 -38.91 31.77
CA ARG A 569 -24.93 -39.72 32.54
C ARG A 569 -23.51 -39.59 32.00
N PHE A 570 -23.36 -39.43 30.69
CA PHE A 570 -22.09 -39.07 30.08
C PHE A 570 -21.68 -37.64 30.43
N TRP A 571 -22.56 -36.65 30.25
CA TRP A 571 -22.20 -35.24 30.42
C TRP A 571 -21.94 -34.81 31.87
N ALA A 572 -22.62 -35.41 32.85
CA ALA A 572 -22.47 -35.03 34.27
C ALA A 572 -21.00 -35.08 34.80
N PRO A 573 -20.22 -36.16 34.62
CA PRO A 573 -18.82 -36.18 35.03
C PRO A 573 -17.89 -35.34 34.14
N HIS A 574 -18.25 -35.11 32.87
CA HIS A 574 -17.44 -34.32 31.94
C HIS A 574 -17.70 -32.81 32.07
N ALA A 575 -18.81 -32.39 32.67
CA ALA A 575 -19.13 -30.98 32.92
C ALA A 575 -18.13 -30.30 33.86
N GLU A 576 -17.45 -31.06 34.74
CA GLU A 576 -16.38 -30.54 35.60
C GLU A 576 -15.10 -30.16 34.85
N LEU A 577 -14.94 -30.63 33.60
CA LEU A 577 -13.81 -30.30 32.74
C LEU A 577 -13.94 -28.94 32.07
N PHE A 578 -15.13 -28.33 32.08
CA PHE A 578 -15.38 -27.01 31.51
C PHE A 578 -15.15 -25.95 32.60
N ASP A 579 -14.05 -25.22 32.47
CA ASP A 579 -13.57 -24.23 33.46
C ASP A 579 -13.70 -22.78 32.98
N SER A 580 -14.13 -22.56 31.73
CA SER A 580 -14.36 -21.23 31.15
C SER A 580 -15.79 -21.09 30.57
N PRO A 581 -16.35 -19.86 30.54
CA PRO A 581 -17.62 -19.56 29.86
C PRO A 581 -17.62 -20.01 28.40
N LYS A 582 -16.47 -19.82 27.72
CA LYS A 582 -16.25 -20.16 26.32
C LYS A 582 -16.36 -21.67 26.09
N ALA A 583 -15.80 -22.49 26.99
CA ALA A 583 -15.91 -23.95 26.90
C ALA A 583 -17.37 -24.43 27.03
N TYR A 584 -18.14 -23.87 27.98
CA TYR A 584 -19.57 -24.18 28.12
C TYR A 584 -20.35 -23.78 26.87
N ALA A 585 -20.16 -22.55 26.39
CA ALA A 585 -20.86 -22.04 25.21
C ALA A 585 -20.63 -22.94 23.99
N LEU A 586 -19.37 -23.34 23.74
CA LEU A 586 -19.01 -24.19 22.61
C LEU A 586 -19.66 -25.58 22.64
N VAL A 587 -19.71 -26.23 23.82
CA VAL A 587 -20.34 -27.55 23.96
C VAL A 587 -21.85 -27.47 23.84
N VAL A 588 -22.46 -26.47 24.49
CA VAL A 588 -23.91 -26.26 24.43
C VAL A 588 -24.35 -25.98 23.00
N GLU A 589 -23.64 -25.12 22.27
CA GLU A 589 -23.91 -24.84 20.86
C GLU A 589 -23.82 -26.11 20.00
N SER A 590 -22.78 -26.92 20.20
CA SER A 590 -22.60 -28.22 19.48
C SER A 590 -23.78 -29.16 19.67
N LEU A 591 -24.30 -29.24 20.90
CA LEU A 591 -25.41 -30.12 21.27
C LEU A 591 -26.73 -29.58 20.73
N LEU A 592 -26.92 -28.26 20.73
CA LEU A 592 -28.09 -27.60 20.14
C LEU A 592 -28.15 -27.81 18.62
N GLU A 593 -27.03 -27.71 17.92
CA GLU A 593 -26.93 -27.99 16.47
C GLU A 593 -27.27 -29.45 16.13
N ARG A 594 -27.25 -30.35 17.11
CA ARG A 594 -27.55 -31.79 16.99
C ARG A 594 -28.91 -32.17 17.58
N ASP A 595 -29.76 -31.18 17.88
CA ASP A 595 -31.07 -31.35 18.50
C ASP A 595 -31.05 -32.05 19.88
N ASP A 596 -29.91 -32.09 20.58
CA ASP A 596 -29.79 -32.64 21.95
C ASP A 596 -30.16 -31.59 23.01
N PHE A 597 -31.42 -31.15 22.96
CA PHE A 597 -31.94 -30.11 23.86
C PHE A 597 -31.85 -30.50 25.35
N VAL A 598 -31.88 -31.81 25.65
CA VAL A 598 -31.84 -32.31 27.02
C VAL A 598 -30.44 -32.14 27.62
N ALA A 599 -29.40 -32.56 26.89
CA ALA A 599 -28.02 -32.37 27.33
C ALA A 599 -27.64 -30.88 27.37
N SER A 600 -28.05 -30.09 26.36
CA SER A 600 -27.83 -28.64 26.34
C SER A 600 -28.44 -27.94 27.54
N MET A 601 -29.70 -28.24 27.88
CA MET A 601 -30.37 -27.66 29.03
C MET A 601 -29.68 -28.06 30.34
N ALA A 602 -29.29 -29.33 30.49
CA ALA A 602 -28.59 -29.81 31.68
C ALA A 602 -27.25 -29.09 31.89
N LEU A 603 -26.47 -28.88 30.81
CA LEU A 603 -25.22 -28.13 30.86
C LEU A 603 -25.42 -26.64 31.15
N LEU A 604 -26.45 -26.01 30.60
CA LEU A 604 -26.80 -24.61 30.92
C LEU A 604 -27.17 -24.44 32.40
N VAL A 605 -27.95 -25.37 32.97
CA VAL A 605 -28.29 -25.36 34.40
C VAL A 605 -27.04 -25.60 35.26
N HIS A 606 -26.16 -26.51 34.84
CA HIS A 606 -24.89 -26.73 35.53
C HIS A 606 -24.01 -25.48 35.51
N TRP A 607 -23.89 -24.82 34.35
CA TRP A 607 -23.12 -23.59 34.19
C TRP A 607 -23.68 -22.46 35.06
N LEU A 608 -25.00 -22.25 35.05
CA LEU A 608 -25.68 -21.30 35.96
C LEU A 608 -25.39 -21.62 37.43
N GLY A 609 -25.32 -22.90 37.80
CA GLY A 609 -24.94 -23.35 39.14
C GLY A 609 -23.48 -23.08 39.50
N GLN A 610 -22.59 -22.99 38.51
CA GLN A 610 -21.16 -22.69 38.65
C GLN A 610 -20.80 -21.23 38.33
N ALA A 611 -21.80 -20.35 38.18
CA ALA A 611 -21.62 -18.95 37.77
C ALA A 611 -20.64 -18.18 38.66
N SER A 612 -20.55 -18.50 39.96
CA SER A 612 -19.61 -17.88 40.90
C SER A 612 -18.15 -18.28 40.69
N ARG A 613 -17.89 -19.42 40.03
CA ARG A 613 -16.56 -19.97 39.76
C ARG A 613 -16.11 -19.73 38.32
N VAL A 614 -17.00 -19.92 37.36
CA VAL A 614 -16.69 -19.89 35.93
C VAL A 614 -17.06 -18.55 35.29
N GLY A 615 -17.98 -17.78 35.89
CA GLY A 615 -18.50 -16.55 35.29
C GLY A 615 -19.61 -16.83 34.25
N LEU A 616 -20.34 -15.78 33.86
CA LEU A 616 -21.45 -15.83 32.90
C LEU A 616 -21.28 -14.85 31.73
N GLN A 617 -20.14 -14.14 31.67
CA GLN A 617 -19.84 -13.14 30.64
C GLN A 617 -18.96 -13.74 29.55
#